data_AF-A0A819U195-F1
#
_entry.id   AF-A0A819U195-F1
#
_cell.length_a   1.000
_cell.length_b   1.000
_cell.length_c   1.000
_cell.angle_alpha   90.00
_cell.angle_beta   90.00
_cell.angle_gamma   90.00
#
_symmetry.space_group_name_H-M   'P 1'
#
loop_
_entity.id
_entity.type
_entity.pdbx_description
1 polymer ?
#
loop_
_entity_poly.entity_id
_entity_poly.type
_entity_poly.pdbx_seq_one_letter_code
_entity_poly.pdbx_strand_id
1 'polypeptide(L)'
;MATDYFLHCPRNFQWYHWNSASNNPCSTNKEEWIKYADIDNEIIEDAYQEKKDMVEIDGEFVLDIKNMVQVTSNTQQTQIKRVQLDQGRRNPYLREERFTSFPVVVTTFTPLTTPMNDDEDLAVNNDDVLPLLRSSDIVGAYIVQEVKKNNKTITNIIDDAAEGIIEEGRPLGNLHEAEWLAQKLLNLI
;
A
#
# COMPACT_ATOMS: atom_id res chain seq x y z
N MET A 1 11.07 -17.06 -16.85
CA MET A 1 10.80 -17.45 -15.45
C MET A 1 9.73 -16.49 -14.97
N ALA A 2 8.50 -16.97 -14.78
CA ALA A 2 7.40 -16.12 -14.32
C ALA A 2 7.57 -15.91 -12.81
N THR A 3 7.83 -14.68 -12.41
CA THR A 3 7.71 -14.24 -11.02
C THR A 3 6.23 -14.18 -10.71
N ASP A 4 5.75 -15.14 -9.94
CA ASP A 4 4.38 -15.22 -9.48
C ASP A 4 4.14 -14.03 -8.53
N TYR A 5 3.61 -12.93 -9.08
CA TYR A 5 3.26 -11.72 -8.33
C TYR A 5 1.98 -11.95 -7.53
N PHE A 6 2.04 -12.88 -6.59
CA PHE A 6 1.03 -12.96 -5.54
C PHE A 6 1.16 -11.69 -4.71
N LEU A 7 0.11 -10.88 -4.73
CA LEU A 7 -0.23 -9.94 -3.65
C LEU A 7 0.05 -10.69 -2.35
N HIS A 8 1.18 -10.39 -1.72
CA HIS A 8 1.61 -11.12 -0.54
C HIS A 8 0.50 -10.95 0.48
N CYS A 9 -0.08 -12.08 0.92
CA CYS A 9 -0.96 -12.02 2.08
C CYS A 9 -0.23 -11.26 3.18
N PRO A 10 -0.93 -10.38 3.93
CA PRO A 10 -0.32 -9.67 5.05
C PRO A 10 0.42 -10.69 5.90
N ARG A 11 1.71 -10.44 6.10
CA ARG A 11 2.58 -11.44 6.69
C ARG A 11 2.11 -11.65 8.13
N ASN A 12 2.13 -12.89 8.62
CA ASN A 12 1.67 -13.19 9.99
C ASN A 12 2.70 -12.79 11.05
N PHE A 13 3.31 -11.62 10.88
CA PHE A 13 4.30 -11.08 11.79
C PHE A 13 3.87 -9.68 12.19
N GLN A 14 3.90 -9.43 13.50
CA GLN A 14 3.67 -8.12 14.06
C GLN A 14 4.93 -7.70 14.82
N TRP A 15 5.44 -6.55 14.44
CA TRP A 15 6.52 -5.85 15.10
C TRP A 15 5.95 -4.92 16.18
N TYR A 16 6.69 -4.82 17.28
CA TYR A 16 6.39 -3.95 18.40
C TYR A 16 7.65 -3.21 18.85
N HIS A 17 7.47 -2.02 19.39
CA HIS A 17 8.49 -1.29 20.15
C HIS A 17 8.07 -1.12 21.60
N TRP A 18 9.07 -1.03 22.46
CA TRP A 18 8.87 -0.78 23.88
C TRP A 18 8.63 0.70 24.14
N ASN A 19 7.46 1.03 24.67
CA ASN A 19 7.19 2.36 25.18
C ASN A 19 7.58 2.42 26.66
N SER A 20 8.82 2.80 26.92
CA SER A 20 9.23 3.24 28.26
C SER A 20 8.47 4.53 28.56
N ALA A 21 7.37 4.41 29.30
CA ALA A 21 6.51 5.53 29.64
C ALA A 21 7.35 6.76 30.00
N SER A 22 7.18 7.84 29.23
CA SER A 22 7.90 9.08 29.46
C SER A 22 7.76 9.49 30.93
N ASN A 23 8.74 10.23 31.43
CA ASN A 23 8.78 10.84 32.77
C ASN A 23 7.61 11.81 33.08
N ASN A 24 6.47 11.71 32.39
CA ASN A 24 5.29 12.50 32.61
C ASN A 24 4.45 11.89 33.74
N PRO A 25 4.45 12.50 34.95
CA PRO A 25 3.76 11.97 36.12
C PRO A 25 2.22 11.93 35.98
N CYS A 26 1.67 12.50 34.90
CA CYS A 26 0.24 12.46 34.59
C CYS A 26 -0.16 11.40 33.57
N SER A 27 0.79 10.73 32.90
CA SER A 27 0.41 9.65 31.99
C SER A 27 0.26 8.36 32.79
N THR A 28 -0.96 7.82 32.84
CA THR A 28 -1.26 6.52 33.47
C THR A 28 -0.79 5.34 32.59
N ASN A 29 0.02 5.63 31.58
CA ASN A 29 0.46 4.67 30.58
C ASN A 29 1.47 3.73 31.26
N LYS A 30 1.04 2.49 31.46
CA LYS A 30 1.93 1.42 31.91
C LYS A 30 2.95 1.18 30.81
N GLU A 31 4.17 0.82 31.18
CA GLU A 31 5.16 0.38 30.21
C GLU A 31 4.55 -0.79 29.40
N GLU A 32 4.42 -0.59 28.09
CA GLU A 32 3.73 -1.52 27.21
C GLU A 32 4.38 -1.61 25.83
N TRP A 33 4.16 -2.75 25.19
CA TRP A 33 4.59 -2.99 23.82
C TRP A 33 3.57 -2.37 22.88
N ILE A 34 4.00 -1.37 22.11
CA ILE A 34 3.17 -0.69 21.12
C ILE A 34 3.46 -1.30 19.75
N LYS A 35 2.40 -1.60 18.99
CA LYS A 35 2.52 -2.11 17.62
C LYS A 35 2.98 -1.00 16.68
N TYR A 36 3.80 -1.34 15.70
CA TYR A 36 4.06 -0.44 14.56
C TYR A 36 2.79 -0.28 13.71
N ALA A 37 2.74 0.79 12.91
CA ALA A 37 1.69 0.95 11.90
C ALA A 37 1.77 -0.20 10.89
N ASP A 38 0.67 -0.46 10.18
CA ASP A 38 0.58 -1.62 9.29
C ASP A 38 1.63 -1.54 8.16
N ILE A 39 1.91 -0.33 7.65
CA ILE A 39 2.89 -0.12 6.59
C ILE A 39 4.33 -0.18 7.13
N ASP A 40 4.63 0.48 8.24
CA ASP A 40 5.91 0.33 8.95
C ASP A 40 6.24 -1.14 9.22
N ASN A 41 5.25 -1.90 9.68
CA ASN A 41 5.39 -3.32 9.98
C ASN A 41 5.85 -4.12 8.75
N GLU A 42 5.30 -3.82 7.57
CA GLU A 42 5.71 -4.44 6.31
C GLU A 42 7.11 -3.98 5.86
N ILE A 43 7.45 -2.70 6.01
CA ILE A 43 8.79 -2.17 5.70
C ILE A 43 9.86 -2.88 6.56
N ILE A 44 9.62 -3.00 7.87
CA ILE A 44 10.53 -3.67 8.80
C ILE A 44 10.66 -5.16 8.46
N GLU A 45 9.55 -5.83 8.16
CA GLU A 45 9.56 -7.25 7.83
C GLU A 45 10.26 -7.52 6.49
N ASP A 46 10.07 -6.69 5.47
CA ASP A 46 10.80 -6.78 4.20
C ASP A 46 12.31 -6.66 4.42
N ALA A 47 12.75 -5.64 5.19
CA ALA A 47 14.16 -5.46 5.50
C ALA A 47 14.75 -6.62 6.34
N TYR A 48 13.97 -7.16 7.28
CA TYR A 48 14.36 -8.34 8.06
C TYR A 48 14.60 -9.56 7.15
N GLN A 49 13.72 -9.80 6.18
CA GLN A 49 13.85 -10.91 5.24
C GLN A 49 15.02 -10.73 4.27
N GLU A 50 15.28 -9.48 3.86
CA GLU A 50 16.46 -9.11 3.07
C GLU A 50 17.78 -9.13 3.87
N LYS A 51 17.72 -9.41 5.18
CA LYS A 51 18.88 -9.42 6.10
C LYS A 51 19.60 -8.07 6.14
N LYS A 52 18.85 -6.97 6.05
CA LYS A 52 19.39 -5.63 6.29
C LYS A 52 19.63 -5.45 7.79
N ASP A 53 20.78 -4.88 8.13
CA ASP A 53 21.13 -4.62 9.53
C ASP A 53 20.39 -3.39 10.08
N MET A 54 20.14 -2.39 9.23
CA MET A 54 19.50 -1.12 9.59
C MET A 54 18.34 -0.77 8.67
N VAL A 55 17.30 -0.15 9.24
CA VAL A 55 16.12 0.36 8.53
C VAL A 55 15.79 1.75 9.05
N GLU A 56 15.57 2.69 8.16
CA GLU A 56 15.10 4.04 8.50
C GLU A 56 13.60 4.12 8.23
N ILE A 57 12.82 4.65 9.17
CA ILE A 57 11.38 4.85 8.99
C ILE A 57 11.09 6.34 9.11
N ASP A 58 10.63 6.92 7.99
CA ASP A 58 10.20 8.32 7.82
C ASP A 58 11.15 9.37 8.42
N GLY A 59 12.45 9.06 8.49
CA GLY A 59 13.49 9.95 9.00
C GLY A 59 13.41 10.26 10.51
N GLU A 60 12.45 9.69 11.24
CA GLU A 60 12.29 9.95 12.68
C GLU A 60 13.16 9.04 13.53
N PHE A 61 13.24 7.76 13.15
CA PHE A 61 13.95 6.73 13.88
C PHE A 61 14.58 5.67 12.97
N VAL A 62 15.68 5.10 13.45
CA VAL A 62 16.45 4.05 12.77
C VAL A 62 16.36 2.78 13.59
N LEU A 63 15.94 1.68 12.98
CA LEU A 63 15.90 0.36 13.58
C LEU A 63 17.20 -0.36 13.27
N ASP A 64 17.92 -0.76 14.31
CA ASP A 64 18.98 -1.74 14.22
C ASP A 64 18.35 -3.12 14.45
N ILE A 65 18.03 -3.79 13.34
CA ILE A 65 17.39 -5.10 13.32
C ILE A 65 18.29 -6.15 13.96
N LYS A 66 19.61 -6.03 13.77
CA LYS A 66 20.59 -6.98 14.27
C LYS A 66 20.64 -6.99 15.79
N ASN A 67 20.58 -5.81 16.40
CA ASN A 67 20.57 -5.64 17.85
C ASN A 67 19.16 -5.62 18.45
N MET A 68 18.12 -5.65 17.61
CA MET A 68 16.71 -5.57 18.01
C MET A 68 16.44 -4.33 18.86
N VAL A 69 16.92 -3.17 18.40
CA VAL A 69 16.70 -1.87 19.03
C VAL A 69 16.28 -0.82 18.00
N GLN A 70 15.42 0.11 18.43
CA GLN A 70 15.10 1.32 17.71
C GLN A 70 15.90 2.47 18.34
N VAL A 71 16.51 3.31 17.50
CA VAL A 71 17.25 4.50 17.89
C VAL A 71 16.51 5.71 17.35
N THR A 72 15.98 6.54 18.24
CA THR A 72 15.36 7.82 17.86
C THR A 72 16.43 8.89 17.69
N SER A 73 16.12 9.95 16.94
CA SER A 73 16.97 11.16 16.79
C SER A 73 17.54 11.70 18.11
N ASN A 74 16.85 11.50 19.23
CA ASN A 74 17.29 11.91 20.58
C ASN A 74 18.29 10.93 21.24
N THR A 75 18.88 10.00 20.49
CA THR A 75 19.77 8.92 20.98
C THR A 75 19.13 7.96 21.98
N GLN A 76 17.82 8.06 22.19
CA GLN A 76 17.08 7.12 23.02
C GLN A 76 16.97 5.78 22.29
N GLN A 77 17.31 4.72 23.01
CA GLN A 77 17.22 3.35 22.50
C GLN A 77 16.05 2.64 23.15
N THR A 78 15.15 2.12 22.32
CA THR A 78 14.02 1.30 22.76
C THR A 78 14.16 -0.10 22.18
N GLN A 79 13.76 -1.11 22.95
CA GLN A 79 13.78 -2.49 22.46
C GLN A 79 12.66 -2.70 21.45
N ILE A 80 12.94 -3.51 20.42
CA ILE A 80 11.91 -3.97 19.48
C ILE A 80 11.77 -5.49 19.58
N LYS A 81 10.61 -6.00 19.20
CA LYS A 81 10.38 -7.44 19.09
C LYS A 81 9.51 -7.78 17.90
N ARG A 82 9.74 -8.97 17.37
CA ARG A 82 8.96 -9.59 16.31
C ARG A 82 8.12 -10.71 16.90
N VAL A 83 6.81 -10.71 16.64
CA VAL A 83 5.88 -11.74 17.13
C VAL A 83 5.21 -12.41 15.93
N GLN A 84 5.27 -13.73 15.87
CA GLN A 84 4.49 -14.51 14.91
C GLN A 84 3.05 -14.63 15.41
N LEU A 85 2.09 -14.20 14.60
CA LEU A 85 0.67 -14.33 14.91
C LEU A 85 0.21 -15.74 14.54
N ASP A 86 -0.37 -16.46 15.51
CA ASP A 86 -0.97 -17.77 15.27
C ASP A 86 -2.21 -17.60 14.35
N GLN A 87 -2.08 -18.03 13.09
CA GLN A 87 -3.17 -18.06 12.11
C GLN A 87 -4.37 -18.92 12.55
N GLY A 88 -4.21 -19.75 13.58
CA GLY A 88 -5.25 -20.64 14.10
C GLY A 88 -6.39 -19.90 14.80
N ARG A 89 -6.25 -18.61 15.13
CA ARG A 89 -7.35 -17.80 15.66
C ARG A 89 -8.04 -17.08 14.51
N ARG A 90 -9.28 -17.49 14.20
CA ARG A 90 -10.22 -16.70 13.38
C ARG A 90 -10.08 -15.24 13.79
N ASN A 91 -9.62 -14.39 12.87
CA ASN A 91 -9.33 -12.99 13.12
C ASN A 91 -10.63 -12.30 13.55
N PRO A 92 -10.86 -12.01 14.84
CA PRO A 92 -12.18 -11.59 15.33
C PRO A 92 -12.54 -10.15 14.91
N TYR A 93 -11.62 -9.46 14.23
CA TYR A 93 -11.74 -8.07 13.82
C TYR A 93 -12.02 -7.86 12.33
N LEU A 94 -11.98 -8.93 11.51
CA LEU A 94 -12.55 -8.85 10.19
C LEU A 94 -14.07 -8.88 10.35
N ARG A 95 -14.70 -7.70 10.31
CA ARG A 95 -16.15 -7.59 10.13
C ARG A 95 -16.50 -8.15 8.77
N GLU A 96 -16.75 -9.46 8.71
CA GLU A 96 -17.23 -10.15 7.51
C GLU A 96 -18.45 -9.39 6.92
N GLU A 97 -19.27 -8.76 7.77
CA GLU A 97 -20.40 -7.95 7.32
C GLU A 97 -20.06 -6.76 6.38
N ARG A 98 -18.80 -6.27 6.38
CA ARG A 98 -18.34 -5.21 5.45
C ARG A 98 -17.97 -5.74 4.07
N PHE A 99 -17.67 -7.02 3.97
CA PHE A 99 -17.34 -7.68 2.70
C PHE A 99 -18.54 -8.43 2.12
N THR A 100 -19.64 -8.56 2.87
CA THR A 100 -20.92 -9.10 2.40
C THR A 100 -21.88 -8.02 1.88
N SER A 101 -21.44 -6.78 1.68
CA SER A 101 -22.30 -5.78 1.05
C SER A 101 -22.67 -6.26 -0.34
N PHE A 102 -23.95 -6.56 -0.55
CA PHE A 102 -24.57 -6.80 -1.84
C PHE A 102 -23.95 -5.86 -2.89
N PRO A 103 -23.69 -6.34 -4.12
CA PRO A 103 -23.13 -5.48 -5.16
C PRO A 103 -23.96 -4.21 -5.20
N VAL A 104 -23.33 -3.07 -4.89
CA VAL A 104 -23.96 -1.77 -5.09
C VAL A 104 -24.32 -1.79 -6.56
N VAL A 105 -25.62 -1.84 -6.84
CA VAL A 105 -26.11 -1.76 -8.21
C VAL A 105 -25.68 -0.38 -8.67
N VAL A 106 -24.53 -0.29 -9.33
CA VAL A 106 -24.10 0.94 -9.97
C VAL A 106 -25.13 1.14 -11.06
N THR A 107 -26.06 2.05 -10.79
CA THR A 107 -27.04 2.50 -11.77
C THR A 107 -26.22 2.99 -12.94
N THR A 108 -26.18 2.17 -13.99
CA THR A 108 -25.43 2.41 -15.22
C THR A 108 -25.65 3.84 -15.62
N PHE A 109 -24.58 4.64 -15.62
CA PHE A 109 -24.60 5.95 -16.24
C PHE A 109 -25.11 5.75 -17.66
N THR A 110 -26.31 6.22 -17.95
CA THR A 110 -26.83 6.25 -19.32
C THR A 110 -25.81 7.03 -20.13
N PRO A 111 -25.11 6.41 -21.09
CA PRO A 111 -24.18 7.13 -21.92
C PRO A 111 -24.95 8.24 -22.60
N LEU A 112 -24.48 9.48 -22.42
CA LEU A 112 -25.03 10.63 -23.12
C LEU A 112 -24.78 10.39 -24.61
N THR A 113 -25.78 9.85 -25.29
CA THR A 113 -25.80 9.65 -26.74
C THR A 113 -25.71 11.02 -27.39
N THR A 114 -24.47 11.46 -27.58
CA THR A 114 -24.14 12.50 -28.53
C THR A 114 -24.09 11.79 -29.88
N PRO A 115 -24.92 12.14 -30.87
CA PRO A 115 -24.78 11.62 -32.22
C PRO A 115 -23.45 12.16 -32.77
N MET A 116 -22.39 11.36 -32.69
CA MET A 116 -21.16 11.63 -33.45
C MET A 116 -21.39 11.11 -34.87
N ASN A 117 -21.23 12.03 -35.81
CA ASN A 117 -21.25 11.75 -37.23
C ASN A 117 -20.17 10.72 -37.57
N ASP A 118 -20.55 9.79 -38.44
CA ASP A 118 -19.67 8.82 -39.06
C ASP A 118 -18.62 9.57 -39.88
N ASP A 119 -17.33 9.42 -39.52
CA ASP A 119 -16.17 9.42 -40.42
C ASP A 119 -14.88 9.60 -39.58
N GLU A 120 -14.26 8.49 -39.14
CA GLU A 120 -12.81 8.26 -39.32
C GLU A 120 -12.40 6.86 -38.81
N ASP A 121 -12.00 6.02 -39.77
CA ASP A 121 -11.35 4.73 -39.56
C ASP A 121 -9.93 4.92 -39.01
N LEU A 122 -9.70 4.57 -37.74
CA LEU A 122 -8.38 4.22 -37.23
C LEU A 122 -8.44 2.90 -36.47
N ALA A 123 -8.08 1.84 -37.20
CA ALA A 123 -7.87 0.51 -36.67
C ALA A 123 -6.62 0.48 -35.77
N VAL A 124 -6.82 0.45 -34.45
CA VAL A 124 -5.78 0.11 -33.48
C VAL A 124 -6.08 -1.29 -32.94
N ASN A 125 -5.33 -2.28 -33.42
CA ASN A 125 -5.32 -3.65 -32.90
C ASN A 125 -4.66 -3.65 -31.51
N ASN A 126 -5.46 -3.57 -30.44
CA ASN A 126 -5.03 -3.76 -29.05
C ASN A 126 -5.95 -4.77 -28.36
N ASP A 127 -6.06 -5.96 -28.95
CA ASP A 127 -7.14 -6.90 -28.62
C ASP A 127 -6.86 -7.90 -27.48
N ASP A 128 -5.77 -7.78 -26.71
CA ASP A 128 -5.41 -8.82 -25.73
C ASP A 128 -5.27 -8.38 -24.26
N VAL A 129 -5.69 -7.16 -23.86
CA VAL A 129 -5.62 -6.77 -22.42
C VAL A 129 -6.92 -6.16 -21.86
N LEU A 130 -7.92 -5.87 -22.70
CA LEU A 130 -9.14 -5.15 -22.30
C LEU A 130 -10.37 -5.96 -21.80
N PRO A 131 -10.35 -7.30 -21.56
CA PRO A 131 -11.52 -7.96 -20.96
C PRO A 131 -11.73 -7.63 -19.46
N LEU A 132 -10.72 -7.13 -18.76
CA LEU A 132 -10.75 -6.94 -17.30
C LEU A 132 -11.36 -5.59 -16.84
N LEU A 133 -11.61 -4.65 -17.74
CA LEU A 133 -12.14 -3.31 -17.44
C LEU A 133 -13.64 -3.16 -17.76
N ARG A 134 -14.42 -4.24 -17.62
CA ARG A 134 -15.90 -4.19 -17.76
C ARG A 134 -16.65 -3.86 -16.46
N SER A 135 -15.97 -3.43 -15.40
CA SER A 135 -16.65 -3.00 -14.19
C SER A 135 -16.98 -1.51 -14.26
N SER A 136 -18.16 -1.17 -13.75
CA SER A 136 -18.73 0.18 -13.64
C SER A 136 -17.98 1.10 -12.66
N ASP A 137 -16.69 0.88 -12.48
CA ASP A 137 -15.89 1.53 -11.46
C ASP A 137 -15.19 2.75 -12.05
N ILE A 138 -15.17 3.84 -11.27
CA ILE A 138 -14.57 5.13 -11.63
C ILE A 138 -13.13 4.94 -12.12
N VAL A 139 -12.40 4.00 -11.51
CA VAL A 139 -11.02 3.65 -11.87
C VAL A 139 -10.94 3.10 -13.30
N GLY A 140 -11.84 2.19 -13.67
CA GLY A 140 -11.86 1.62 -15.02
C GLY A 140 -12.20 2.65 -16.08
N ALA A 141 -13.16 3.54 -15.78
CA ALA A 141 -13.51 4.64 -16.66
C ALA A 141 -12.34 5.61 -16.88
N TYR A 142 -11.60 5.95 -15.82
CA TYR A 142 -10.40 6.79 -15.89
C TYR A 142 -9.31 6.15 -16.75
N ILE A 143 -8.99 4.87 -16.54
CA ILE A 143 -7.97 4.15 -17.32
C ILE A 143 -8.35 4.14 -18.80
N VAL A 144 -9.59 3.78 -19.13
CA VAL A 144 -10.08 3.78 -20.52
C VAL A 144 -9.97 5.18 -21.14
N GLN A 145 -10.27 6.22 -20.38
CA GLN A 145 -10.16 7.60 -20.84
C GLN A 145 -8.71 8.01 -21.09
N GLU A 146 -7.78 7.74 -20.18
CA GLU A 146 -6.35 8.08 -20.35
C GLU A 146 -5.73 7.34 -21.55
N VAL A 147 -6.04 6.05 -21.69
CA VAL A 147 -5.56 5.24 -22.84
C VAL A 147 -6.10 5.79 -24.16
N LYS A 148 -7.41 6.07 -24.24
CA LYS A 148 -8.04 6.50 -25.50
C LYS A 148 -7.77 7.95 -25.86
N LYS A 149 -7.83 8.85 -24.87
CA LYS A 149 -7.77 10.30 -25.10
C LYS A 149 -6.34 10.83 -25.14
N ASN A 150 -5.48 10.31 -24.25
CA ASN A 150 -4.12 10.82 -24.08
C ASN A 150 -3.07 9.87 -24.69
N ASN A 151 -3.51 8.77 -25.33
CA ASN A 151 -2.66 7.76 -25.95
C ASN A 151 -1.59 7.20 -25.00
N LYS A 152 -1.92 7.11 -23.70
CA LYS A 152 -1.05 6.53 -22.68
C LYS A 152 -1.15 5.01 -22.69
N THR A 153 -0.03 4.33 -22.50
CA THR A 153 -0.03 2.90 -22.19
C THR A 153 -0.43 2.69 -20.73
N ILE A 154 -0.85 1.46 -20.39
CA ILE A 154 -1.15 1.10 -19.00
C ILE A 154 0.09 1.30 -18.10
N THR A 155 1.29 1.00 -18.62
CA THR A 155 2.56 1.23 -17.91
C THR A 155 2.72 2.71 -17.54
N ASN A 156 2.48 3.63 -18.48
CA ASN A 156 2.58 5.06 -18.20
C ASN A 156 1.58 5.50 -17.12
N ILE A 157 0.37 4.93 -17.11
CA ILE A 157 -0.64 5.26 -16.08
C ILE A 157 -0.18 4.76 -14.71
N ILE A 158 0.47 3.60 -14.64
CA ILE A 158 1.00 3.05 -13.40
C ILE A 158 2.21 3.86 -12.92
N ASP A 159 3.10 4.25 -13.83
CA ASP A 159 4.24 5.11 -13.54
C ASP A 159 3.78 6.48 -12.99
N ASP A 160 2.80 7.11 -13.66
CA ASP A 160 2.19 8.38 -13.20
C ASP A 160 1.55 8.22 -11.81
N ALA A 161 0.89 7.08 -11.55
CA ALA A 161 0.28 6.81 -10.25
C ALA A 161 1.33 6.58 -9.15
N ALA A 162 2.41 5.86 -9.46
CA ALA A 162 3.53 5.66 -8.55
C ALA A 162 4.21 6.99 -8.21
N GLU A 163 4.42 7.86 -9.19
CA GLU A 163 4.95 9.21 -8.99
C GLU A 163 4.01 10.05 -8.10
N GLY A 164 2.71 10.05 -8.40
CA GLY A 164 1.71 10.77 -7.61
C GLY A 164 1.65 10.33 -6.14
N ILE A 165 1.81 9.03 -5.85
CA ILE A 165 1.90 8.52 -4.48
C ILE A 165 3.10 9.14 -3.74
N ILE A 166 4.27 9.19 -4.38
CA ILE A 166 5.49 9.77 -3.81
C ILE A 166 5.34 11.28 -3.61
N GLU A 167 4.75 11.98 -4.58
CA GLU A 167 4.53 13.43 -4.51
C GLU A 167 3.61 13.82 -3.34
N GLU A 168 2.53 13.07 -3.12
CA GLU A 168 1.60 13.31 -2.00
C GLU A 168 2.17 12.89 -0.64
N GLY A 169 3.02 11.85 -0.60
CA GLY A 169 3.67 11.41 0.64
C GLY A 169 4.71 12.40 1.18
N ARG A 170 5.45 13.07 0.28
CA ARG A 170 6.51 14.01 0.64
C ARG A 170 6.07 15.15 1.59
N PRO A 171 5.01 15.94 1.30
CA PRO A 171 4.58 17.02 2.19
C PRO A 171 4.02 16.53 3.53
N LEU A 172 3.64 15.24 3.63
CA LEU A 172 3.11 14.63 4.84
C LEU A 172 4.21 14.10 5.77
N GLY A 173 5.46 14.04 5.31
CA GLY A 173 6.58 13.46 6.05
C GLY A 173 6.70 11.94 5.88
N ASN A 174 5.81 11.31 5.13
CA ASN A 174 5.74 9.86 4.95
C ASN A 174 6.42 9.43 3.63
N LEU A 175 7.60 10.00 3.34
CA LEU A 175 8.27 9.77 2.06
C LEU A 175 8.62 8.30 1.88
N HIS A 176 9.07 7.61 2.94
CA HIS A 176 9.54 6.24 2.82
C HIS A 176 8.38 5.25 2.62
N GLU A 177 7.28 5.46 3.34
CA GLU A 177 6.01 4.76 3.13
C GLU A 177 5.50 4.94 1.69
N ALA A 178 5.52 6.17 1.18
CA ALA A 178 5.06 6.46 -0.18
C ALA A 178 5.96 5.81 -1.26
N GLU A 179 7.29 5.86 -1.09
CA GLU A 179 8.24 5.18 -1.96
C GLU A 179 8.01 3.65 -1.96
N TRP A 180 7.79 3.06 -0.78
CA TRP A 180 7.51 1.64 -0.66
C TRP A 180 6.21 1.25 -1.39
N LEU A 181 5.13 2.02 -1.20
CA LEU A 181 3.85 1.79 -1.88
C LEU A 181 3.98 1.93 -3.40
N ALA A 182 4.66 2.97 -3.87
CA ALA A 182 4.93 3.19 -5.29
C ALA A 182 5.72 2.01 -5.89
N GLN A 183 6.73 1.51 -5.19
CA GLN A 183 7.49 0.37 -5.65
C GLN A 183 6.69 -0.93 -5.65
N LYS A 184 5.80 -1.15 -4.67
CA LYS A 184 4.87 -2.28 -4.71
C LYS A 184 3.95 -2.22 -5.91
N LEU A 185 3.44 -1.04 -6.25
CA LEU A 185 2.59 -0.84 -7.43
C LEU A 185 3.34 -1.15 -8.73
N LEU A 186 4.58 -0.66 -8.88
CA LEU A 186 5.42 -0.91 -10.05
C LEU A 186 5.79 -2.38 -10.23
N ASN A 187 5.98 -3.10 -9.12
CA ASN A 187 6.29 -4.53 -9.14
C ASN A 187 5.09 -5.42 -9.52
N LEU A 188 3.89 -4.87 -9.77
CA LEU A 188 2.73 -5.65 -10.23
C LEU A 188 2.73 -5.87 -11.75
N ILE A 189 3.64 -5.23 -12.49
CA ILE A 189 3.80 -5.31 -13.95
C ILE A 189 4.92 -6.30 -14.31
#